data_AF-A0A7X7F997-F1
#
_entry.id   AF-A0A7X7F997-F1
#
_cell.length_a   1.000
_cell.length_b   1.000
_cell.length_c   1.000
_cell.angle_alpha   90.00
_cell.angle_beta   90.00
_cell.angle_gamma   90.00
#
_symmetry.space_group_name_H-M   'P 1'
#
loop_
_entity.id
_entity.type
_entity.pdbx_description
1 polymer ?
#
loop_
_entity_poly.entity_id
_entity_poly.type
_entity_poly.pdbx_seq_one_letter_code
_entity_poly.pdbx_strand_id
1 'polypeptide(L)'
;MKAKTKKRAGGTLKYRAKARTGEQLNRVAFPLGGLGAGMMSLEGTGAISQMSLRHKPEVYHEPAVLFGALHVRGAKTARVVEGPVPMWKAFGQEAAAAGNGLNGRSYGLPRFAKASFTSAFPFAEVALADPNMPVVATIRGWSPFTPGNADDSSLPVAALEYVFRNRTRSPVKAVFSYHAQNFLKLDDDARVDAMDGGFVLVQPPVEGKPDAEASFAVATDEPAAAVDAAWFRGGWFDALTSVWNHIAAGDVVAQAPYAEGKPGAGGSLYIPFTLKAGATKTIRIRLAWHVPSSAVNVGSKKPAIPEEA
;
A
#
# COMPACT_ATOMS: atom_id res chain seq x y z
N MET A 1 26.38 -15.29 50.31
CA MET A 1 25.31 -15.95 49.53
C MET A 1 25.33 -15.40 48.10
N LYS A 2 25.69 -16.20 47.09
CA LYS A 2 25.68 -15.78 45.68
C LYS A 2 24.41 -16.30 45.00
N ALA A 3 23.51 -15.42 44.60
CA ALA A 3 22.31 -15.77 43.85
C ALA A 3 22.71 -16.18 42.42
N LYS A 4 22.43 -17.43 42.04
CA LYS A 4 22.59 -17.93 40.67
C LYS A 4 21.41 -17.47 39.83
N THR A 5 21.62 -16.50 38.95
CA THR A 5 20.64 -16.11 37.92
C THR A 5 20.57 -17.21 36.87
N LYS A 6 19.51 -18.04 36.90
CA LYS A 6 19.22 -19.01 35.82
C LYS A 6 18.87 -18.23 34.54
N LYS A 7 19.71 -18.30 33.52
CA LYS A 7 19.34 -17.97 32.13
C LYS A 7 18.15 -18.85 31.75
N ARG A 8 16.96 -18.26 31.56
CA ARG A 8 15.84 -18.94 30.89
C ARG A 8 16.24 -19.13 29.43
N ALA A 9 16.42 -20.38 29.02
CA ALA A 9 16.51 -20.74 27.62
C ALA A 9 15.22 -20.29 26.93
N GLY A 10 15.34 -19.44 25.91
CA GLY A 10 14.20 -18.99 25.10
C GLY A 10 13.53 -20.22 24.49
N GLY A 11 12.29 -20.49 24.91
CA GLY A 11 11.48 -21.55 24.33
C GLY A 11 11.25 -21.27 22.85
N THR A 12 11.62 -22.20 21.98
CA THR A 12 11.28 -22.15 20.56
C THR A 12 9.76 -22.23 20.43
N LEU A 13 9.13 -21.14 20.01
CA LEU A 13 7.70 -21.11 19.69
C LEU A 13 7.40 -22.20 18.65
N LYS A 14 6.66 -23.25 19.05
CA LYS A 14 6.28 -24.42 18.23
C LYS A 14 5.28 -24.09 17.11
N TYR A 15 4.74 -22.88 17.08
CA TYR A 15 3.77 -22.42 16.08
C TYR A 15 4.46 -21.50 15.07
N ARG A 16 5.24 -22.05 14.13
CA ARG A 16 5.54 -21.31 12.90
C ARG A 16 4.32 -21.40 12.00
N ALA A 17 3.73 -20.26 11.66
CA ALA A 17 2.65 -20.21 10.69
C ALA A 17 3.09 -20.88 9.39
N LYS A 18 2.31 -21.86 8.92
CA LYS A 18 2.59 -22.57 7.66
C LYS A 18 2.56 -21.56 6.52
N ALA A 19 3.63 -21.54 5.72
CA ALA A 19 3.69 -20.70 4.53
C ALA A 19 2.65 -21.17 3.50
N ARG A 20 1.85 -20.23 2.99
CA ARG A 20 0.91 -20.43 1.89
C ARG A 20 1.62 -20.10 0.58
N THR A 21 1.39 -20.88 -0.46
CA THR A 21 2.01 -20.70 -1.79
C THR A 21 1.04 -21.10 -2.90
N GLY A 22 1.32 -20.68 -4.14
CA GLY A 22 0.49 -21.01 -5.30
C GLY A 22 -0.96 -20.57 -5.10
N GLU A 23 -1.91 -21.45 -5.40
CA GLU A 23 -3.35 -21.17 -5.31
C GLU A 23 -3.82 -20.80 -3.90
N GLN A 24 -3.10 -21.23 -2.85
CA GLN A 24 -3.44 -20.89 -1.46
C GLN A 24 -3.32 -19.38 -1.18
N LEU A 25 -2.66 -18.62 -2.05
CA LEU A 25 -2.54 -17.17 -1.95
C LEU A 25 -3.79 -16.44 -2.44
N ASN A 26 -4.59 -17.06 -3.31
CA ASN A 26 -5.61 -16.38 -4.12
C ASN A 26 -6.70 -15.67 -3.31
N ARG A 27 -6.95 -16.11 -2.07
CA ARG A 27 -8.02 -15.58 -1.20
C ARG A 27 -7.51 -15.19 0.19
N VAL A 28 -6.21 -14.98 0.34
CA VAL A 28 -5.64 -14.46 1.58
C VAL A 28 -5.80 -12.94 1.60
N ALA A 29 -6.39 -12.42 2.67
CA ALA A 29 -6.49 -11.00 2.95
C ALA A 29 -6.20 -10.78 4.45
N PHE A 30 -5.05 -10.18 4.76
CA PHE A 30 -4.65 -9.88 6.12
C PHE A 30 -5.00 -8.43 6.47
N PRO A 31 -5.82 -8.18 7.51
CA PRO A 31 -6.30 -6.84 7.80
C PRO A 31 -5.18 -5.96 8.36
N LEU A 32 -5.16 -4.72 7.88
CA LEU A 32 -4.34 -3.61 8.34
C LEU A 32 -5.30 -2.44 8.68
N GLY A 33 -5.09 -1.82 9.83
CA GLY A 33 -5.94 -0.78 10.39
C GLY A 33 -6.30 -1.06 11.85
N GLY A 34 -6.49 0.01 12.62
CA GLY A 34 -6.93 -0.05 14.00
C GLY A 34 -8.40 -0.42 14.16
N LEU A 35 -8.78 -0.72 15.40
CA LEU A 35 -10.16 -0.97 15.81
C LEU A 35 -11.07 0.22 15.45
N GLY A 36 -12.10 -0.02 14.64
CA GLY A 36 -13.08 1.01 14.25
C GLY A 36 -12.55 2.09 13.30
N ALA A 37 -11.28 1.99 12.87
CA ALA A 37 -10.62 3.03 12.09
C ALA A 37 -10.89 2.93 10.58
N GLY A 38 -11.58 1.88 10.13
CA GLY A 38 -11.51 1.42 8.74
C GLY A 38 -10.30 0.49 8.51
N MET A 39 -10.24 -0.14 7.36
CA MET A 39 -9.19 -1.13 7.07
C MET A 39 -8.77 -1.17 5.61
N MET A 40 -7.61 -1.77 5.38
CA MET A 40 -7.12 -2.27 4.10
C MET A 40 -6.53 -3.67 4.30
N SER A 41 -6.35 -4.44 3.24
CA SER A 41 -5.83 -5.80 3.32
C SER A 41 -4.49 -5.94 2.61
N LEU A 42 -3.54 -6.62 3.25
CA LEU A 42 -2.35 -7.18 2.60
C LEU A 42 -2.69 -8.59 2.10
N GLU A 43 -2.67 -8.78 0.79
CA GLU A 43 -3.02 -10.06 0.18
C GLU A 43 -1.88 -11.08 0.24
N GLY A 44 -2.21 -12.35 -0.04
CA GLY A 44 -1.25 -13.44 -0.15
C GLY A 44 -0.12 -13.17 -1.16
N THR A 45 -0.40 -12.36 -2.19
CA THR A 45 0.55 -11.96 -3.23
C THR A 45 1.34 -10.70 -2.85
N GLY A 46 0.98 -10.02 -1.76
CA GLY A 46 1.56 -8.73 -1.38
C GLY A 46 0.84 -7.50 -1.93
N ALA A 47 -0.19 -7.70 -2.76
CA ALA A 47 -1.07 -6.63 -3.22
C ALA A 47 -1.84 -6.02 -2.05
N ILE A 48 -2.19 -4.74 -2.21
CA ILE A 48 -3.07 -4.04 -1.29
C ILE A 48 -4.48 -4.00 -1.86
N SER A 49 -5.49 -4.38 -1.08
CA SER A 49 -6.89 -4.40 -1.50
C SER A 49 -7.88 -4.20 -0.35
N GLN A 50 -9.17 -4.41 -0.64
CA GLN A 50 -10.29 -4.37 0.32
C GLN A 50 -10.27 -3.12 1.20
N MET A 51 -10.03 -1.96 0.57
CA MET A 51 -10.02 -0.68 1.26
C MET A 51 -11.44 -0.31 1.69
N SER A 52 -11.65 -0.27 3.00
CA SER A 52 -12.90 0.12 3.65
C SER A 52 -12.58 1.26 4.61
N LEU A 53 -12.43 2.49 4.08
CA LEU A 53 -12.03 3.66 4.86
C LEU A 53 -13.23 4.50 5.33
N ARG A 54 -14.31 4.54 4.55
CA ARG A 54 -15.47 5.44 4.77
C ARG A 54 -16.53 4.85 5.70
N HIS A 55 -16.10 4.26 6.82
CA HIS A 55 -16.99 3.68 7.86
C HIS A 55 -18.02 2.66 7.36
N LYS A 56 -17.78 2.07 6.18
CA LYS A 56 -18.67 1.09 5.55
C LYS A 56 -17.84 -0.05 4.95
N PRO A 57 -18.34 -1.29 4.97
CA PRO A 57 -17.67 -2.40 4.31
C PRO A 57 -17.64 -2.16 2.79
N GLU A 58 -16.45 -2.03 2.24
CA GLU A 58 -16.20 -1.98 0.79
C GLU A 58 -15.37 -3.21 0.40
N VAL A 59 -15.99 -4.38 0.59
CA VAL A 59 -15.38 -5.67 0.26
C VAL A 59 -15.13 -5.71 -1.25
N TYR A 60 -13.91 -6.10 -1.65
CA TYR A 60 -13.41 -6.08 -3.04
C TYR A 60 -13.03 -4.71 -3.60
N HIS A 61 -13.12 -3.63 -2.82
CA HIS A 61 -12.57 -2.34 -3.24
C HIS A 61 -11.05 -2.41 -3.25
N GLU A 62 -10.50 -2.67 -4.43
CA GLU A 62 -9.09 -2.58 -4.72
C GLU A 62 -8.85 -1.22 -5.38
N PRO A 63 -8.11 -0.29 -4.74
CA PRO A 63 -7.81 1.00 -5.35
C PRO A 63 -6.98 0.78 -6.61
N ALA A 64 -7.24 1.61 -7.61
CA ALA A 64 -6.83 1.34 -8.97
C ALA A 64 -5.31 1.19 -9.20
N VAL A 65 -4.51 1.88 -8.37
CA VAL A 65 -3.06 1.89 -8.38
C VAL A 65 -2.62 2.20 -6.95
N LEU A 66 -2.26 1.20 -6.16
CA LEU A 66 -1.58 1.37 -4.86
C LEU A 66 -0.53 0.26 -4.70
N PHE A 67 0.72 0.54 -5.04
CA PHE A 67 1.75 -0.49 -5.06
C PHE A 67 3.17 0.06 -4.87
N GLY A 68 4.06 -0.83 -4.42
CA GLY A 68 5.50 -0.61 -4.47
C GLY A 68 6.13 -1.19 -5.74
N ALA A 69 7.13 -0.55 -6.32
CA ALA A 69 7.89 -1.04 -7.46
C ALA A 69 9.40 -0.97 -7.19
N LEU A 70 10.16 -1.87 -7.82
CA LEU A 70 11.59 -1.97 -7.71
C LEU A 70 12.23 -1.96 -9.10
N HIS A 71 12.98 -0.91 -9.37
CA HIS A 71 13.94 -0.85 -10.45
C HIS A 71 15.31 -1.29 -9.93
N VAL A 72 15.99 -2.15 -10.70
CA VAL A 72 17.36 -2.57 -10.41
C VAL A 72 18.20 -2.34 -11.66
N ARG A 73 19.26 -1.53 -11.53
CA ARG A 73 20.13 -1.22 -12.67
C ARG A 73 20.74 -2.49 -13.24
N GLY A 74 20.55 -2.70 -14.55
CA GLY A 74 21.03 -3.89 -15.27
C GLY A 74 20.06 -5.08 -15.26
N ALA A 75 18.94 -5.02 -14.55
CA ALA A 75 17.85 -5.98 -14.73
C ALA A 75 17.05 -5.65 -16.01
N LYS A 76 16.45 -6.67 -16.63
CA LYS A 76 15.73 -6.52 -17.91
C LYS A 76 14.53 -5.56 -17.84
N THR A 77 13.81 -5.57 -16.71
CA THR A 77 12.68 -4.67 -16.46
C THR A 77 12.47 -4.55 -14.95
N ALA A 78 11.86 -3.45 -14.52
CA ALA A 78 11.40 -3.26 -13.15
C ALA A 78 10.33 -4.31 -12.76
N ARG A 79 10.02 -4.39 -11.46
CA ARG A 79 8.96 -5.24 -10.91
C ARG A 79 8.08 -4.45 -9.97
N VAL A 80 6.77 -4.58 -10.10
CA VAL A 80 5.87 -4.37 -8.95
C VAL A 80 6.28 -5.36 -7.87
N VAL A 81 6.47 -4.89 -6.63
CA VAL A 81 6.94 -5.67 -5.49
C VAL A 81 5.78 -6.47 -4.90
N GLU A 82 5.24 -7.35 -5.75
CA GLU A 82 4.11 -8.24 -5.50
C GLU A 82 4.33 -9.52 -6.31
N GLY A 83 3.61 -10.59 -5.94
CA GLY A 83 3.56 -11.86 -6.66
C GLY A 83 2.66 -11.81 -7.89
N PRO A 84 2.46 -12.97 -8.56
CA PRO A 84 1.56 -13.09 -9.70
C PRO A 84 0.12 -12.70 -9.34
N VAL A 85 -0.57 -12.03 -10.26
CA VAL A 85 -1.99 -11.67 -10.08
C VAL A 85 -2.84 -12.94 -10.05
N PRO A 86 -3.72 -13.14 -9.05
CA PRO A 86 -4.63 -14.27 -9.03
C PRO A 86 -5.52 -14.28 -10.28
N MET A 87 -5.61 -15.43 -10.97
CA MET A 87 -6.34 -15.55 -12.23
C MET A 87 -7.82 -15.17 -12.11
N TRP A 88 -8.44 -15.40 -10.96
CA TRP A 88 -9.83 -15.01 -10.72
C TRP A 88 -10.04 -13.49 -10.74
N LYS A 89 -9.01 -12.66 -10.49
CA LYS A 89 -9.08 -11.21 -10.63
C LYS A 89 -8.93 -10.75 -12.08
N ALA A 90 -8.04 -11.42 -12.83
CA ALA A 90 -7.78 -11.08 -14.22
C ALA A 90 -8.85 -11.60 -15.19
N PHE A 91 -9.55 -12.68 -14.84
CA PHE A 91 -10.50 -13.38 -15.72
C PHE A 91 -11.84 -13.74 -15.05
N GLY A 92 -12.12 -13.26 -13.83
CA GLY A 92 -13.39 -13.49 -13.14
C GLY A 92 -14.54 -12.64 -13.67
N GLN A 93 -15.70 -12.69 -13.00
CA GLN A 93 -16.89 -11.94 -13.40
C GLN A 93 -16.66 -10.42 -13.49
N GLU A 94 -15.83 -9.85 -12.62
CA GLU A 94 -15.42 -8.43 -12.70
C GLU A 94 -14.55 -8.13 -13.94
N ALA A 95 -13.91 -9.14 -14.51
CA ALA A 95 -13.12 -9.06 -15.73
C ALA A 95 -13.90 -9.46 -16.99
N ALA A 96 -15.20 -9.72 -16.89
CA ALA A 96 -16.05 -10.04 -18.04
C ALA A 96 -16.08 -8.91 -19.10
N ALA A 97 -15.70 -7.68 -18.73
CA ALA A 97 -15.53 -6.53 -19.61
C ALA A 97 -14.06 -6.15 -19.91
N ALA A 98 -13.08 -7.02 -19.61
CA ALA A 98 -11.65 -6.72 -19.73
C ALA A 98 -11.10 -6.72 -21.17
N GLY A 99 -11.95 -6.81 -22.20
CA GLY A 99 -11.53 -6.87 -23.62
C GLY A 99 -10.67 -5.67 -24.08
N ASN A 100 -10.79 -4.52 -23.40
CA ASN A 100 -9.98 -3.32 -23.63
C ASN A 100 -8.96 -3.05 -22.49
N GLY A 101 -8.66 -4.07 -21.69
CA GLY A 101 -7.95 -3.94 -20.42
C GLY A 101 -8.87 -3.50 -19.29
N LEU A 102 -8.45 -3.79 -18.05
CA LEU A 102 -9.14 -3.33 -16.85
C LEU A 102 -8.63 -1.94 -16.48
N ASN A 103 -9.44 -0.92 -16.75
CA ASN A 103 -9.11 0.44 -16.36
C ASN A 103 -8.92 0.51 -14.85
N GLY A 104 -7.91 1.28 -14.41
CA GLY A 104 -7.56 1.37 -13.00
C GLY A 104 -7.11 0.04 -12.41
N ARG A 105 -6.33 -0.76 -13.13
CA ARG A 105 -5.65 -1.94 -12.58
C ARG A 105 -4.20 -1.98 -13.04
N SER A 106 -3.31 -2.45 -12.16
CA SER A 106 -1.89 -2.65 -12.44
C SER A 106 -1.54 -4.07 -12.90
N TYR A 107 -2.52 -4.87 -13.32
CA TYR A 107 -2.36 -6.31 -13.54
C TYR A 107 -1.44 -6.68 -14.71
N GLY A 108 -1.34 -5.80 -15.72
CA GLY A 108 -0.43 -5.99 -16.85
C GLY A 108 1.05 -5.69 -16.54
N LEU A 109 1.35 -5.13 -15.35
CA LEU A 109 2.72 -4.76 -15.00
C LEU A 109 3.54 -5.98 -14.56
N PRO A 110 4.83 -6.09 -14.95
CA PRO A 110 5.75 -7.12 -14.48
C PRO A 110 5.83 -7.24 -12.96
N ARG A 111 5.73 -8.46 -12.44
CA ARG A 111 5.71 -8.81 -10.99
C ARG A 111 6.73 -9.87 -10.65
N PHE A 112 7.02 -10.06 -9.37
CA PHE A 112 7.90 -11.15 -8.94
C PHE A 112 7.25 -12.49 -9.31
N ALA A 113 8.06 -13.42 -9.83
CA ALA A 113 7.57 -14.70 -10.35
C ALA A 113 6.98 -15.61 -9.25
N LYS A 114 7.43 -15.46 -8.00
CA LYS A 114 7.01 -16.30 -6.87
C LYS A 114 6.69 -15.43 -5.65
N ALA A 115 5.64 -15.82 -4.95
CA ALA A 115 5.27 -15.28 -3.65
C ALA A 115 4.99 -16.41 -2.65
N SER A 116 5.23 -16.15 -1.36
CA SER A 116 4.78 -16.99 -0.26
C SER A 116 4.34 -16.13 0.91
N PHE A 117 3.22 -16.47 1.52
CA PHE A 117 2.61 -15.70 2.60
C PHE A 117 2.68 -16.44 3.93
N THR A 118 3.09 -15.74 4.98
CA THR A 118 3.02 -16.18 6.39
C THR A 118 2.43 -15.08 7.25
N SER A 119 1.74 -15.44 8.32
CA SER A 119 1.13 -14.46 9.22
C SER A 119 1.12 -14.93 10.66
N ALA A 120 1.37 -14.00 11.58
CA ALA A 120 1.12 -14.12 13.00
C ALA A 120 0.63 -12.74 13.46
N PHE A 121 -0.69 -12.57 13.56
CA PHE A 121 -1.31 -11.28 13.87
C PHE A 121 -0.66 -10.65 15.12
N PRO A 122 -0.26 -9.36 15.07
CA PRO A 122 -0.62 -8.34 14.06
C PRO A 122 0.35 -8.20 12.87
N PHE A 123 1.17 -9.21 12.59
CA PHE A 123 2.12 -9.19 11.48
C PHE A 123 1.78 -10.18 10.36
N ALA A 124 1.97 -9.74 9.13
CA ALA A 124 2.01 -10.59 7.95
C ALA A 124 3.31 -10.35 7.16
N GLU A 125 3.80 -11.41 6.53
CA GLU A 125 4.99 -11.38 5.68
C GLU A 125 4.70 -12.04 4.33
N VAL A 126 5.14 -11.37 3.27
CA VAL A 126 5.11 -11.88 1.89
C VAL A 126 6.54 -11.92 1.37
N ALA A 127 7.09 -13.12 1.21
CA ALA A 127 8.40 -13.30 0.58
C ALA A 127 8.25 -13.41 -0.93
N LEU A 128 9.07 -12.66 -1.67
CA LEU A 128 9.01 -12.51 -3.11
C LEU A 128 10.34 -12.90 -3.76
N ALA A 129 10.26 -13.70 -4.81
CA ALA A 129 11.44 -14.14 -5.56
C ALA A 129 11.18 -14.19 -7.05
N ASP A 130 12.16 -13.71 -7.83
CA ASP A 130 12.18 -13.80 -9.28
C ASP A 130 13.58 -14.28 -9.70
N PRO A 131 13.71 -15.36 -10.50
CA PRO A 131 15.00 -15.81 -11.04
C PRO A 131 15.72 -14.74 -11.86
N ASN A 132 14.99 -13.82 -12.49
CA ASN A 132 15.53 -12.76 -13.36
C ASN A 132 15.88 -11.48 -12.60
N MET A 133 15.76 -11.46 -11.26
CA MET A 133 16.08 -10.31 -10.42
C MET A 133 17.27 -10.62 -9.50
N PRO A 134 18.30 -9.75 -9.42
CA PRO A 134 19.43 -9.97 -8.51
C PRO A 134 19.07 -9.77 -7.02
N VAL A 135 17.88 -9.23 -6.75
CA VAL A 135 17.36 -8.91 -5.42
C VAL A 135 16.13 -9.78 -5.13
N VAL A 136 16.01 -10.29 -3.89
CA VAL A 136 14.73 -10.75 -3.33
C VAL A 136 14.11 -9.66 -2.48
N ALA A 137 12.79 -9.67 -2.39
CA ALA A 137 12.04 -8.74 -1.56
C ALA A 137 11.20 -9.51 -0.53
N THR A 138 10.99 -8.91 0.63
CA THR A 138 9.96 -9.32 1.58
C THR A 138 9.14 -8.09 1.93
N ILE A 139 7.82 -8.22 1.94
CA ILE A 139 6.90 -7.21 2.47
C ILE A 139 6.48 -7.66 3.86
N ARG A 140 6.65 -6.82 4.89
CA ARG A 140 6.06 -7.03 6.20
C ARG A 140 4.99 -5.98 6.44
N GLY A 141 3.74 -6.41 6.55
CA GLY A 141 2.60 -5.54 6.85
C GLY A 141 2.16 -5.69 8.30
N TRP A 142 1.87 -4.56 8.95
CA TRP A 142 1.32 -4.54 10.31
C TRP A 142 0.63 -3.22 10.64
N SER A 143 -0.23 -3.26 11.65
CA SER A 143 -0.76 -2.07 12.33
C SER A 143 -0.51 -2.24 13.84
N PRO A 144 -0.39 -1.15 14.61
CA PRO A 144 -0.28 -1.24 16.06
C PRO A 144 -1.50 -1.99 16.61
N PHE A 145 -1.24 -3.08 17.34
CA PHE A 145 -2.27 -3.81 18.05
C PHE A 145 -1.66 -4.38 19.32
N THR A 146 -1.89 -3.65 20.41
CA THR A 146 -1.29 -3.94 21.71
C THR A 146 -2.42 -4.25 22.68
N PRO A 147 -2.56 -5.51 23.15
CA PRO A 147 -3.58 -5.88 24.12
C PRO A 147 -3.54 -4.98 25.35
N GLY A 148 -4.69 -4.43 25.71
CA GLY A 148 -4.83 -3.49 26.85
C GLY A 148 -4.48 -2.04 26.55
N ASN A 149 -4.09 -1.69 25.32
CA ASN A 149 -3.87 -0.32 24.88
C ASN A 149 -4.79 -0.01 23.69
N ALA A 150 -5.96 0.53 23.99
CA ALA A 150 -6.99 0.83 23.00
C ALA A 150 -6.61 2.01 22.09
N ASP A 151 -5.93 3.02 22.64
CA ASP A 151 -5.56 4.24 21.90
C ASP A 151 -4.67 3.89 20.71
N ASP A 152 -3.55 3.20 20.95
CA ASP A 152 -2.65 2.78 19.86
C ASP A 152 -3.33 1.77 18.93
N SER A 153 -4.15 0.86 19.48
CA SER A 153 -4.82 -0.19 18.71
C SER A 153 -5.99 0.31 17.87
N SER A 154 -6.41 1.57 18.02
CA SER A 154 -7.49 2.21 17.27
C SER A 154 -7.00 3.21 16.22
N LEU A 155 -5.68 3.39 16.08
CA LEU A 155 -5.11 4.32 15.11
C LEU A 155 -5.43 3.91 13.65
N PRO A 156 -5.81 4.87 12.78
CA PRO A 156 -6.04 4.63 11.35
C PRO A 156 -4.71 4.57 10.57
N VAL A 157 -3.84 3.64 10.94
CA VAL A 157 -2.49 3.52 10.39
C VAL A 157 -2.13 2.09 10.02
N ALA A 158 -1.24 1.97 9.03
CA ALA A 158 -0.57 0.73 8.65
C ALA A 158 0.88 1.00 8.26
N ALA A 159 1.75 0.04 8.51
CA ALA A 159 3.15 0.07 8.09
C ALA A 159 3.45 -1.10 7.16
N LEU A 160 4.12 -0.78 6.05
CA LEU A 160 4.66 -1.75 5.09
C LEU A 160 6.18 -1.62 5.09
N GLU A 161 6.87 -2.65 5.58
CA GLU A 161 8.33 -2.73 5.52
C GLU A 161 8.75 -3.55 4.31
N TYR A 162 9.46 -2.92 3.38
CA TYR A 162 10.03 -3.55 2.19
C TYR A 162 11.49 -3.89 2.45
N VAL A 163 11.77 -5.19 2.61
CA VAL A 163 13.10 -5.71 2.89
C VAL A 163 13.71 -6.24 1.60
N PHE A 164 14.73 -5.54 1.10
CA PHE A 164 15.45 -5.91 -0.12
C PHE A 164 16.79 -6.55 0.23
N ARG A 165 17.05 -7.76 -0.27
CA ARG A 165 18.34 -8.46 -0.10
C ARG A 165 18.99 -8.74 -1.43
N ASN A 166 20.24 -8.28 -1.58
CA ASN A 166 21.07 -8.58 -2.74
C ASN A 166 21.59 -10.02 -2.65
N ARG A 167 21.27 -10.85 -3.66
CA ARG A 167 21.73 -12.25 -3.75
C ARG A 167 23.06 -12.41 -4.49
N THR A 168 23.56 -11.34 -5.09
CA THR A 168 24.76 -11.38 -5.93
C THR A 168 26.03 -11.11 -5.10
N ARG A 169 27.18 -11.32 -5.74
CA ARG A 169 28.50 -11.02 -5.19
C ARG A 169 28.99 -9.62 -5.52
N SER A 170 28.16 -8.79 -6.17
CA SER A 170 28.52 -7.44 -6.59
C SER A 170 27.52 -6.43 -6.02
N PRO A 171 27.92 -5.16 -5.82
CA PRO A 171 26.97 -4.12 -5.44
C PRO A 171 25.86 -3.93 -6.49
N VAL A 172 24.65 -3.64 -6.03
CA VAL A 172 23.47 -3.39 -6.87
C VAL A 172 22.94 -1.99 -6.56
N LYS A 173 22.73 -1.18 -7.60
CA LYS A 173 22.02 0.11 -7.51
C LYS A 173 20.55 -0.11 -7.88
N ALA A 174 19.66 0.44 -7.08
CA ALA A 174 18.22 0.25 -7.24
C ALA A 174 17.45 1.53 -6.87
N VAL A 175 16.23 1.62 -7.37
CA VAL A 175 15.23 2.60 -6.94
C VAL A 175 14.01 1.82 -6.51
N PHE A 176 13.62 1.96 -5.24
CA PHE A 176 12.32 1.51 -4.78
C PHE A 176 11.38 2.71 -4.83
N SER A 177 10.18 2.50 -5.34
CA SER A 177 9.17 3.53 -5.44
C SER A 177 7.83 3.04 -4.95
N TYR A 178 6.98 3.94 -4.48
CA TYR A 178 5.64 3.61 -3.99
C TYR A 178 4.63 4.60 -4.55
N HIS A 179 3.54 4.09 -5.11
CA HIS A 179 2.64 4.84 -5.99
C HIS A 179 1.21 4.69 -5.52
N ALA A 180 0.45 5.80 -5.52
CA ALA A 180 -0.97 5.78 -5.26
C ALA A 180 -1.72 6.72 -6.21
N GLN A 181 -2.65 6.18 -7.00
CA GLN A 181 -3.69 7.00 -7.63
C GLN A 181 -4.63 7.52 -6.53
N ASN A 182 -5.21 8.71 -6.73
CA ASN A 182 -6.18 9.28 -5.80
C ASN A 182 -7.50 8.50 -5.86
N PHE A 183 -7.55 7.40 -5.09
CA PHE A 183 -8.73 6.54 -4.94
C PHE A 183 -9.78 7.15 -3.99
N LEU A 184 -9.47 8.26 -3.31
CA LEU A 184 -10.46 8.98 -2.50
C LEU A 184 -11.39 9.86 -3.34
N LYS A 185 -10.99 10.16 -4.58
CA LYS A 185 -11.70 11.06 -5.50
C LYS A 185 -13.16 10.65 -5.71
N LEU A 186 -14.07 11.56 -5.34
CA LEU A 186 -15.51 11.51 -5.59
C LEU A 186 -15.94 12.60 -6.58
N ASP A 187 -15.24 13.73 -6.62
CA ASP A 187 -15.48 14.87 -7.50
C ASP A 187 -14.17 15.57 -7.90
N ASP A 188 -14.27 16.66 -8.66
CA ASP A 188 -13.12 17.37 -9.21
C ASP A 188 -12.35 18.24 -8.19
N ASP A 189 -12.83 18.35 -6.95
CA ASP A 189 -12.12 19.05 -5.85
C ASP A 189 -11.09 18.14 -5.15
N ALA A 190 -11.13 16.83 -5.43
CA ALA A 190 -10.14 15.89 -4.94
C ALA A 190 -8.75 16.22 -5.50
N ARG A 191 -7.74 16.21 -4.64
CA ARG A 191 -6.37 16.63 -4.99
C ARG A 191 -5.30 15.75 -4.35
N VAL A 192 -4.06 16.02 -4.73
CA VAL A 192 -2.87 15.39 -4.16
C VAL A 192 -1.97 16.51 -3.65
N ASP A 193 -1.72 16.51 -2.35
CA ASP A 193 -0.84 17.46 -1.68
C ASP A 193 0.50 16.79 -1.41
N ALA A 194 1.61 17.54 -1.50
CA ALA A 194 2.92 17.06 -1.07
C ALA A 194 3.10 17.29 0.44
N MET A 195 3.88 16.42 1.09
CA MET A 195 4.32 16.60 2.48
C MET A 195 5.77 16.14 2.64
N ASP A 196 6.40 16.50 3.76
CA ASP A 196 7.77 16.05 4.04
C ASP A 196 7.84 14.51 4.06
N GLY A 197 8.68 13.95 3.19
CA GLY A 197 8.86 12.51 3.06
C GLY A 197 7.63 11.76 2.51
N GLY A 198 6.68 12.43 1.85
CA GLY A 198 5.43 11.80 1.41
C GLY A 198 4.49 12.65 0.59
N PHE A 199 3.29 12.13 0.38
CA PHE A 199 2.17 12.84 -0.24
C PHE A 199 0.85 12.46 0.45
N VAL A 200 -0.17 13.29 0.27
CA VAL A 200 -1.51 13.10 0.83
C VAL A 200 -2.53 13.17 -0.29
N LEU A 201 -3.33 12.12 -0.42
CA LEU A 201 -4.53 12.11 -1.23
C LEU A 201 -5.64 12.77 -0.41
N VAL A 202 -6.36 13.74 -0.97
CA VAL A 202 -7.40 14.48 -0.26
C VAL A 202 -8.69 14.48 -1.08
N GLN A 203 -9.80 14.14 -0.42
CA GLN A 203 -11.15 14.45 -0.85
C GLN A 203 -11.74 15.45 0.15
N PRO A 204 -12.00 16.71 -0.27
CA PRO A 204 -12.72 17.68 0.55
C PRO A 204 -14.14 17.23 0.89
N PRO A 205 -14.80 17.87 1.88
CA PRO A 205 -16.21 17.64 2.17
C PRO A 205 -17.07 17.82 0.92
N VAL A 206 -18.06 16.95 0.76
CA VAL A 206 -19.04 17.02 -0.31
C VAL A 206 -20.41 17.26 0.31
N GLU A 207 -21.13 18.27 -0.19
CA GLU A 207 -22.44 18.62 0.33
C GLU A 207 -23.38 17.40 0.35
N GLY A 208 -24.06 17.20 1.48
CA GLY A 208 -24.98 16.08 1.69
C GLY A 208 -24.31 14.70 1.86
N LYS A 209 -22.98 14.60 1.87
CA LYS A 209 -22.23 13.34 2.06
C LYS A 209 -21.25 13.45 3.23
N PRO A 210 -21.67 13.17 4.47
CA PRO A 210 -20.81 13.33 5.64
C PRO A 210 -19.58 12.40 5.62
N ASP A 211 -19.68 11.22 5.02
CA ASP A 211 -18.58 10.26 4.89
C ASP A 211 -17.64 10.57 3.69
N ALA A 212 -17.84 11.68 2.97
CA ALA A 212 -17.06 12.05 1.79
C ALA A 212 -15.71 12.73 2.10
N GLU A 213 -15.61 13.48 3.20
CA GLU A 213 -14.33 14.06 3.61
C GLU A 213 -13.36 12.94 3.97
N ALA A 214 -12.21 12.89 3.30
CA ALA A 214 -11.18 11.90 3.59
C ALA A 214 -9.79 12.39 3.21
N SER A 215 -8.79 11.94 3.96
CA SER A 215 -7.38 12.08 3.62
C SER A 215 -6.66 10.75 3.76
N PHE A 216 -5.70 10.48 2.87
CA PHE A 216 -4.86 9.28 2.92
C PHE A 216 -3.41 9.66 2.63
N ALA A 217 -2.55 9.49 3.62
CA ALA A 217 -1.14 9.86 3.57
C ALA A 217 -0.26 8.63 3.30
N VAL A 218 0.75 8.81 2.45
CA VAL A 218 1.82 7.84 2.19
C VAL A 218 3.15 8.52 2.52
N ALA A 219 3.90 7.98 3.48
CA ALA A 219 5.13 8.58 3.97
C ALA A 219 6.29 7.58 4.10
N THR A 220 7.51 8.09 4.11
CA THR A 220 8.73 7.35 4.46
C THR A 220 9.66 8.21 5.34
N ASP A 221 10.56 7.57 6.07
CA ASP A 221 11.66 8.19 6.83
C ASP A 221 12.99 8.16 6.05
N GLU A 222 13.00 7.66 4.82
CA GLU A 222 14.21 7.60 4.00
C GLU A 222 14.64 9.02 3.56
N PRO A 223 15.83 9.51 3.96
CA PRO A 223 16.24 10.89 3.68
C PRO A 223 16.43 11.21 2.20
N ALA A 224 16.68 10.19 1.37
CA ALA A 224 16.86 10.32 -0.07
C ALA A 224 15.54 10.23 -0.85
N ALA A 225 14.39 10.20 -0.17
CA ALA A 225 13.09 10.10 -0.83
C ALA A 225 12.75 11.37 -1.63
N ALA A 226 12.40 11.18 -2.89
CA ALA A 226 11.81 12.20 -3.75
C ALA A 226 10.29 12.00 -3.85
N VAL A 227 9.54 13.10 -3.78
CA VAL A 227 8.07 13.10 -3.85
C VAL A 227 7.64 13.70 -5.19
N ASP A 228 6.82 12.97 -5.93
CA ASP A 228 6.08 13.48 -7.08
C ASP A 228 4.58 13.50 -6.75
N ALA A 229 4.02 14.70 -6.65
CA ALA A 229 2.60 14.95 -6.43
C ALA A 229 1.90 15.56 -7.67
N ALA A 230 2.53 15.44 -8.85
CA ALA A 230 2.05 16.02 -10.10
C ALA A 230 2.03 15.01 -11.24
N TRP A 231 1.47 13.82 -10.98
CA TRP A 231 1.26 12.80 -12.01
C TRP A 231 0.66 13.38 -13.29
N PHE A 232 1.12 12.86 -14.43
CA PHE A 232 0.69 13.30 -15.75
C PHE A 232 -0.84 13.35 -15.88
N ARG A 233 -1.35 14.48 -16.36
CA ARG A 233 -2.78 14.76 -16.53
C ARG A 233 -3.27 14.23 -17.87
N GLY A 234 -3.39 12.90 -17.97
CA GLY A 234 -3.90 12.21 -19.15
C GLY A 234 -5.19 11.43 -18.88
N GLY A 235 -5.70 10.78 -19.92
CA GLY A 235 -6.89 9.93 -19.84
C GLY A 235 -6.52 8.45 -19.79
N TRP A 236 -7.53 7.60 -19.54
CA TRP A 236 -7.39 6.14 -19.70
C TRP A 236 -6.19 5.55 -18.93
N PHE A 237 -5.15 5.08 -19.62
CA PHE A 237 -3.94 4.50 -19.01
C PHE A 237 -2.74 5.46 -18.95
N ASP A 238 -2.87 6.71 -19.38
CA ASP A 238 -1.74 7.63 -19.57
C ASP A 238 -0.95 7.88 -18.27
N ALA A 239 -1.66 8.11 -17.16
CA ALA A 239 -1.01 8.37 -15.87
C ALA A 239 -0.20 7.15 -15.40
N LEU A 240 -0.80 5.95 -15.44
CA LEU A 240 -0.11 4.71 -15.07
C LEU A 240 1.06 4.40 -16.02
N THR A 241 0.90 4.67 -17.32
CA THR A 241 1.95 4.47 -18.32
C THR A 241 3.12 5.42 -18.08
N SER A 242 2.85 6.68 -17.78
CA SER A 242 3.88 7.68 -17.46
C SER A 242 4.64 7.30 -16.19
N VAL A 243 3.92 6.91 -15.13
CA VAL A 243 4.52 6.41 -13.89
C VAL A 243 5.38 5.16 -14.16
N TRP A 244 4.87 4.21 -14.94
CA TRP A 244 5.62 3.00 -15.27
C TRP A 244 6.86 3.27 -16.12
N ASN A 245 6.83 4.25 -17.03
CA ASN A 245 8.00 4.66 -17.80
C ASN A 245 9.12 5.17 -16.88
N HIS A 246 8.79 6.02 -15.90
CA HIS A 246 9.75 6.46 -14.88
C HIS A 246 10.29 5.29 -14.04
N ILE A 247 9.41 4.39 -13.59
CA ILE A 247 9.82 3.18 -12.85
C ILE A 247 10.77 2.31 -13.68
N ALA A 248 10.43 2.06 -14.95
CA ALA A 248 11.22 1.22 -15.84
C ALA A 248 12.58 1.85 -16.16
N ALA A 249 12.65 3.17 -16.31
CA ALA A 249 13.88 3.93 -16.50
C ALA A 249 14.74 3.99 -15.21
N GLY A 250 14.13 3.83 -14.04
CA GLY A 250 14.80 4.01 -12.76
C GLY A 250 14.97 5.49 -12.40
N ASP A 251 14.06 6.33 -12.86
CA ASP A 251 14.05 7.76 -12.58
C ASP A 251 13.73 8.04 -11.11
N VAL A 252 14.26 9.15 -10.60
CA VAL A 252 13.93 9.69 -9.28
C VAL A 252 13.26 11.04 -9.52
N VAL A 253 11.93 11.06 -9.51
CA VAL A 253 11.13 12.23 -9.88
C VAL A 253 10.72 12.99 -8.62
N ALA A 254 10.92 14.31 -8.62
CA ALA A 254 10.49 15.22 -7.57
C ALA A 254 9.67 16.36 -8.19
N GLN A 255 8.37 16.41 -7.92
CA GLN A 255 7.47 17.42 -8.47
C GLN A 255 6.45 17.84 -7.43
N ALA A 256 6.33 19.15 -7.20
CA ALA A 256 5.26 19.73 -6.40
C ALA A 256 3.91 19.60 -7.14
N PRO A 257 2.77 19.61 -6.42
CA PRO A 257 1.45 19.62 -7.04
C PRO A 257 1.31 20.74 -8.09
N TYR A 258 0.48 20.51 -9.10
CA TYR A 258 0.18 21.54 -10.10
C TYR A 258 -0.38 22.80 -9.43
N ALA A 259 0.24 23.96 -9.71
CA ALA A 259 -0.22 25.24 -9.19
C ALA A 259 -1.53 25.70 -9.84
N GLU A 260 -1.80 25.29 -11.09
CA GLU A 260 -2.95 25.71 -11.88
C GLU A 260 -3.62 24.56 -12.64
N GLY A 261 -4.93 24.67 -12.80
CA GLY A 261 -5.77 23.70 -13.50
C GLY A 261 -6.11 22.47 -12.65
N LYS A 262 -6.51 21.38 -13.31
CA LYS A 262 -6.89 20.15 -12.60
C LYS A 262 -5.67 19.53 -11.90
N PRO A 263 -5.84 18.93 -10.71
CA PRO A 263 -4.78 18.24 -10.00
C PRO A 263 -4.32 16.98 -10.76
N GLY A 264 -3.14 16.49 -10.40
CA GLY A 264 -2.64 15.19 -10.86
C GLY A 264 -3.51 14.05 -10.34
N ALA A 265 -3.50 12.92 -11.05
CA ALA A 265 -4.32 11.77 -10.69
C ALA A 265 -3.79 10.96 -9.49
N GLY A 266 -2.58 11.24 -8.98
CA GLY A 266 -1.94 10.45 -7.94
C GLY A 266 -0.61 11.03 -7.47
N GLY A 267 0.04 10.31 -6.55
CA GLY A 267 1.35 10.65 -6.01
C GLY A 267 2.31 9.45 -5.97
N SER A 268 3.62 9.75 -6.03
CA SER A 268 4.72 8.79 -6.00
C SER A 268 5.79 9.17 -4.98
N LEU A 269 6.41 8.16 -4.38
CA LEU A 269 7.69 8.24 -3.68
C LEU A 269 8.76 7.50 -4.47
N TYR A 270 9.96 8.07 -4.58
CA TYR A 270 11.13 7.43 -5.21
C TYR A 270 12.31 7.45 -4.25
N ILE A 271 12.88 6.27 -3.97
CA ILE A 271 13.90 6.08 -2.93
C ILE A 271 15.09 5.34 -3.58
N PRO A 272 16.12 6.07 -4.05
CA PRO A 272 17.34 5.47 -4.59
C PRO A 272 18.20 4.88 -3.46
N PHE A 273 18.77 3.70 -3.70
CA PHE A 273 19.68 3.07 -2.75
C PHE A 273 20.70 2.14 -3.43
N THR A 274 21.74 1.78 -2.67
CA THR A 274 22.75 0.80 -3.08
C THR A 274 22.83 -0.33 -2.06
N LEU A 275 22.78 -1.58 -2.53
CA LEU A 275 23.04 -2.76 -1.72
C LEU A 275 24.41 -3.33 -2.05
N LYS A 276 25.28 -3.45 -1.04
CA LYS A 276 26.52 -4.25 -1.16
C LYS A 276 26.18 -5.72 -1.42
N ALA A 277 27.17 -6.51 -1.83
CA ALA A 277 27.04 -7.95 -1.99
C ALA A 277 26.46 -8.59 -0.70
N GLY A 278 25.41 -9.40 -0.84
CA GLY A 278 24.74 -10.06 0.29
C GLY A 278 23.98 -9.15 1.26
N ALA A 279 24.05 -7.83 1.10
CA ALA A 279 23.47 -6.88 2.05
C ALA A 279 21.95 -6.79 1.94
N THR A 280 21.33 -6.37 3.04
CA THR A 280 19.89 -6.14 3.18
C THR A 280 19.63 -4.69 3.54
N LYS A 281 18.60 -4.08 2.94
CA LYS A 281 18.04 -2.78 3.36
C LYS A 281 16.54 -2.94 3.57
N THR A 282 16.04 -2.32 4.64
CA THR A 282 14.61 -2.20 4.91
C THR A 282 14.19 -0.77 4.64
N ILE A 283 13.18 -0.59 3.79
CA ILE A 283 12.52 0.69 3.54
C ILE A 283 11.11 0.63 4.12
N ARG A 284 10.72 1.63 4.90
CA ARG A 284 9.41 1.67 5.55
C ARG A 284 8.50 2.66 4.86
N ILE A 285 7.33 2.18 4.45
CA ILE A 285 6.22 3.00 4.00
C ILE A 285 5.17 3.02 5.12
N ARG A 286 4.83 4.23 5.57
CA ARG A 286 3.79 4.49 6.58
C ARG A 286 2.56 4.99 5.85
N LEU A 287 1.44 4.36 6.14
CA LEU A 287 0.13 4.69 5.61
C LEU A 287 -0.72 5.19 6.77
N ALA A 288 -1.39 6.32 6.58
CA ALA A 288 -2.33 6.85 7.55
C ALA A 288 -3.56 7.39 6.83
N TRP A 289 -4.72 7.26 7.42
CA TRP A 289 -5.95 7.81 6.85
C TRP A 289 -6.79 8.53 7.89
N HIS A 290 -7.63 9.45 7.43
CA HIS A 290 -8.50 10.22 8.28
C HIS A 290 -9.83 10.43 7.56
N VAL A 291 -10.90 9.88 8.15
CA VAL A 291 -12.28 10.06 7.68
C VAL A 291 -13.08 10.52 8.91
N PRO A 292 -13.26 11.84 9.10
CA PRO A 292 -13.71 12.39 10.38
C PRO A 292 -15.19 12.08 10.69
N SER A 293 -16.00 11.89 9.65
CA SER A 293 -17.45 11.77 9.78
C SER A 293 -17.94 10.47 9.15
N SER A 294 -19.00 9.91 9.73
CA SER A 294 -19.65 8.67 9.27
C SER A 294 -21.07 8.97 8.81
N ALA A 295 -21.51 8.26 7.77
CA ALA A 295 -22.91 8.23 7.36
C ALA A 295 -23.73 7.17 8.12
N VAL A 296 -23.08 6.34 8.93
CA VAL A 296 -23.73 5.28 9.72
C VAL A 296 -24.61 5.93 10.79
N ASN A 297 -25.92 5.73 10.67
CA ASN A 297 -26.92 6.18 11.64
C ASN A 297 -27.77 4.97 12.05
N VAL A 298 -27.99 4.80 13.36
CA VAL A 298 -28.86 3.74 13.91
C VAL A 298 -29.90 4.41 14.82
N GLY A 299 -31.19 4.15 14.54
CA GLY A 299 -32.32 4.69 15.29
C GLY A 299 -33.29 5.52 14.45
N SER A 300 -34.47 5.80 14.99
CA SER A 300 -35.47 6.68 14.35
C SER A 300 -34.93 8.12 14.30
N LYS A 301 -35.14 8.83 13.19
CA LYS A 301 -34.90 10.29 13.16
C LYS A 301 -35.71 10.92 14.29
N LYS A 302 -35.06 11.67 15.18
CA LYS A 302 -35.79 12.49 16.15
C LYS A 302 -36.71 13.43 15.35
N PRO A 303 -38.01 13.53 15.69
CA PRO A 303 -38.87 14.52 15.07
C PRO A 303 -38.24 15.90 15.25
N ALA A 304 -38.29 16.73 14.20
CA ALA A 304 -37.80 18.10 14.27
C ALA A 304 -38.49 18.80 15.44
N ILE A 305 -37.70 19.39 16.34
CA ILE A 305 -38.24 20.27 17.37
C ILE A 305 -38.74 21.50 16.60
N PRO A 306 -40.04 21.84 16.65
CA PRO A 306 -40.54 23.05 16.01
C PRO A 306 -39.77 24.24 16.56
N GLU A 307 -39.27 25.09 15.66
CA GLU A 307 -38.68 26.37 16.02
C GLU A 307 -39.74 27.18 16.76
N GLU A 308 -39.47 27.57 18.01
CA GLU A 308 -40.40 28.40 18.79
C GLU A 308 -40.60 29.72 18.04
N ALA A 309 -41.87 30.02 17.72
CA ALA A 309 -42.33 31.21 17.02
C ALA A 309 -42.27 32.47 17.88
#